data_AF-A0A2A4SG21-F1
#
_entry.id   AF-A0A2A4SG21-F1
#
_cell.length_a   1.000
_cell.length_b   1.000
_cell.length_c   1.000
_cell.angle_alpha   90.00
_cell.angle_beta   90.00
_cell.angle_gamma   90.00
#
_symmetry.space_group_name_H-M   'P 1'
#
loop_
_entity.id
_entity.type
_entity.pdbx_description
1 polymer ?
#
loop_
_entity_poly.entity_id
_entity_poly.type
_entity_poly.pdbx_seq_one_letter_code
_entity_poly.pdbx_strand_id
1 'polypeptide(L)'
;MFNKTALANSLAWVGGITYVVFYIIMLLFPRFFVFVFNAQFLGADVAGLVPSTFTFGDFIWTLIAIIVTGWLVGYLWGWLYNRLAK
;
A
#
# COMPACT_ATOMS: atom_id res chain seq x y z
N MET A 1 4.57 -25.09 -0.75
CA MET A 1 4.71 -24.18 -1.92
C MET A 1 3.54 -23.20 -1.93
N PHE A 2 3.78 -21.92 -2.20
CA PHE A 2 2.72 -20.91 -2.28
C PHE A 2 1.87 -21.08 -3.54
N ASN A 3 0.57 -20.80 -3.44
CA ASN A 3 -0.24 -20.52 -4.62
C ASN A 3 0.01 -19.06 -5.03
N LYS A 4 0.64 -18.86 -6.19
CA LYS A 4 1.13 -17.54 -6.65
C LYS A 4 -0.02 -16.55 -6.85
N THR A 5 -1.14 -17.00 -7.42
CA THR A 5 -2.30 -16.15 -7.69
C THR A 5 -3.02 -15.77 -6.39
N ALA A 6 -3.15 -16.72 -5.46
CA ALA A 6 -3.73 -16.42 -4.15
C ALA A 6 -2.88 -15.39 -3.40
N LEU A 7 -1.54 -15.54 -3.43
CA LEU A 7 -0.62 -14.58 -2.81
C LEU A 7 -0.73 -13.19 -3.46
N ALA A 8 -0.71 -13.12 -4.78
CA ALA A 8 -0.88 -11.88 -5.55
C ALA A 8 -2.20 -11.16 -5.22
N ASN A 9 -3.32 -11.89 -5.25
CA ASN A 9 -4.63 -11.32 -4.93
C ASN A 9 -4.68 -10.83 -3.48
N SER A 10 -4.18 -11.62 -2.53
CA SER A 10 -4.18 -11.22 -1.11
C SER A 10 -3.36 -9.96 -0.86
N LEU A 11 -2.18 -9.83 -1.48
CA LEU A 11 -1.33 -8.66 -1.30
C LEU A 11 -1.94 -7.42 -1.96
N ALA A 12 -2.55 -7.57 -3.13
CA ALA A 12 -3.29 -6.49 -3.79
C ALA A 12 -4.47 -5.99 -2.94
N TRP A 13 -5.27 -6.92 -2.38
CA TRP A 13 -6.41 -6.57 -1.52
C TRP A 13 -5.98 -5.89 -0.22
N VAL A 14 -5.02 -6.47 0.50
CA VAL A 14 -4.53 -5.91 1.76
C VAL A 14 -3.91 -4.53 1.52
N GLY A 15 -3.08 -4.38 0.48
CA GLY A 15 -2.47 -3.09 0.12
C GLY A 15 -3.53 -2.04 -0.23
N GLY A 16 -4.48 -2.39 -1.10
CA GLY A 16 -5.56 -1.49 -1.50
C GLY A 16 -6.45 -1.06 -0.33
N ILE A 17 -6.90 -2.00 0.50
CA ILE A 17 -7.72 -1.71 1.69
C ILE A 17 -6.95 -0.82 2.67
N THR A 18 -5.68 -1.14 2.94
CA THR A 18 -4.82 -0.36 3.84
C THR A 18 -4.70 1.09 3.35
N TYR A 19 -4.51 1.29 2.05
CA TYR A 19 -4.46 2.63 1.46
C TYR A 19 -5.79 3.40 1.62
N VAL A 20 -6.93 2.75 1.37
CA VAL A 20 -8.25 3.37 1.56
C VAL A 20 -8.45 3.78 3.02
N VAL A 21 -8.07 2.92 3.98
CA VAL A 21 -8.14 3.24 5.41
C VAL A 21 -7.27 4.47 5.74
N PHE A 22 -6.04 4.52 5.25
CA PHE A 22 -5.17 5.69 5.46
C PHE A 22 -5.73 6.96 4.84
N TYR A 23 -6.32 6.88 3.65
CA TYR A 23 -6.99 8.02 3.02
C TYR A 23 -8.16 8.54 3.87
N ILE A 24 -9.00 7.64 4.41
CA ILE A 24 -10.09 8.03 5.32
C ILE A 24 -9.54 8.68 6.60
N ILE A 25 -8.48 8.13 7.18
CA ILE A 25 -7.84 8.70 8.37
C ILE A 25 -7.24 10.07 8.07
N MET A 26 -6.61 10.26 6.91
CA MET A 26 -6.06 11.55 6.49
C MET A 26 -7.15 12.63 6.42
N LEU A 27 -8.34 12.29 5.91
CA LEU A 27 -9.47 13.22 5.81
C LEU A 27 -10.14 13.52 7.15
N LEU A 28 -10.36 12.51 7.99
CA LEU A 28 -11.12 12.65 9.23
C LEU A 28 -10.26 13.01 10.45
N PHE A 29 -9.01 12.55 10.48
CA PHE A 29 -8.09 12.65 11.62
C PHE A 29 -6.65 13.01 11.17
N PRO A 30 -6.43 14.18 10.54
CA PRO A 30 -5.15 14.52 9.90
C PRO A 30 -3.95 14.50 10.86
N ARG A 31 -4.13 14.93 12.11
CA ARG A 31 -3.05 14.87 13.13
C ARG A 31 -2.66 13.43 13.47
N PHE A 32 -3.65 12.54 13.52
CA PHE A 32 -3.41 11.12 13.77
C PHE A 32 -2.76 10.45 12.56
N PHE A 33 -3.17 10.82 11.34
CA PHE A 33 -2.51 10.39 10.10
C PHE A 33 -1.01 10.71 10.12
N VAL A 34 -0.64 11.98 10.37
CA VAL A 34 0.78 12.41 10.43
C VAL A 34 1.55 11.60 11.46
N PHE A 35 1.00 11.40 12.66
CA PHE A 35 1.64 10.63 13.71
C PHE A 35 1.89 9.17 13.30
N VAL A 36 0.84 8.46 12.85
CA VAL A 36 0.94 7.03 12.52
C VAL A 36 1.81 6.80 11.28
N PHE A 37 1.68 7.65 10.26
CA PHE A 37 2.42 7.50 9.01
C PHE A 37 3.91 7.77 9.23
N ASN A 38 4.28 8.87 9.89
CA ASN A 38 5.68 9.18 10.19
C ASN A 38 6.33 8.17 11.16
N ALA A 39 5.55 7.54 12.05
CA ALA A 39 6.06 6.51 12.96
C ALA A 39 6.61 5.28 12.21
N GLN A 40 6.08 4.94 11.03
CA GLN A 40 6.61 3.87 10.18
C GLN A 40 8.01 4.19 9.64
N PHE A 41 8.35 5.48 9.55
CA PHE A 41 9.61 5.99 9.01
C PHE A 41 10.51 6.56 10.10
N LEU A 42 10.43 6.03 11.32
CA LEU A 42 11.28 6.42 12.46
C LEU A 42 11.24 7.92 12.78
N GLY A 43 10.08 8.56 12.54
CA GLY A 43 9.88 9.99 12.81
C GLY A 43 10.28 10.93 11.68
N ALA A 44 10.74 10.42 10.53
CA ALA A 44 10.91 11.25 9.34
C ALA A 44 9.56 11.81 8.88
N ASP A 45 9.52 13.10 8.50
CA ASP A 45 8.30 13.78 8.07
C ASP A 45 7.91 13.43 6.62
N VAL A 46 7.52 12.18 6.42
CA VAL A 46 7.10 11.66 5.11
C VAL A 46 5.66 12.08 4.80
N ALA A 47 4.81 12.19 5.82
CA ALA A 47 3.44 12.69 5.66
C ALA A 47 3.41 14.11 5.10
N GLY A 48 4.40 14.96 5.45
CA GLY A 48 4.57 16.30 4.88
C GLY A 48 4.86 16.33 3.37
N LEU A 49 5.23 15.20 2.75
CA LEU A 49 5.43 15.10 1.30
C LEU A 49 4.12 14.97 0.53
N VAL A 50 3.00 14.71 1.21
CA VAL A 50 1.68 14.64 0.55
C VAL A 50 1.33 16.05 0.06
N PRO A 51 1.05 16.24 -1.24
CA PRO A 51 0.73 17.56 -1.78
C PRO A 51 -0.50 18.16 -1.09
N SER A 52 -0.46 19.47 -0.80
CA SER A 52 -1.60 20.19 -0.24
C SER A 52 -2.81 20.22 -1.17
N THR A 53 -2.61 19.99 -2.47
CA THR A 53 -3.65 19.93 -3.51
C THR A 53 -3.93 18.49 -3.95
N PHE A 54 -3.86 17.52 -3.03
CA PHE A 54 -4.17 16.12 -3.35
C PHE A 54 -5.63 15.97 -3.80
N THR A 55 -5.83 15.59 -5.05
CA THR A 55 -7.17 15.47 -5.65
C THR A 55 -7.72 14.06 -5.49
N PHE A 56 -9.03 13.91 -5.70
CA PHE A 56 -9.65 12.59 -5.79
C PHE A 56 -9.09 11.77 -6.97
N GLY A 57 -8.63 12.42 -8.05
CA GLY A 57 -7.96 11.75 -9.16
C GLY A 57 -6.63 11.12 -8.74
N ASP A 58 -5.83 11.84 -7.97
CA ASP A 58 -4.56 11.34 -7.42
C ASP A 58 -4.79 10.14 -6.49
N PHE A 59 -5.86 10.20 -5.68
CA PHE A 59 -6.28 9.07 -4.86
C PHE A 59 -6.53 7.81 -5.69
N ILE A 60 -7.34 7.91 -6.74
CA ILE A 60 -7.71 6.77 -7.59
C ILE A 60 -6.49 6.19 -8.31
N TRP A 61 -5.64 7.04 -8.91
CA TRP A 61 -4.45 6.57 -9.60
C TRP A 61 -3.45 5.89 -8.66
N THR A 62 -3.27 6.43 -7.46
CA THR A 62 -2.43 5.81 -6.43
C THR A 62 -3.00 4.46 -5.97
N LEU A 63 -4.33 4.35 -5.79
CA LEU A 63 -4.98 3.08 -5.44
C LEU A 63 -4.76 2.02 -6.53
N ILE A 64 -4.95 2.39 -7.81
CA ILE A 64 -4.70 1.49 -8.94
C ILE A 64 -3.23 1.06 -8.95
N ALA A 65 -2.30 2.00 -8.77
CA ALA A 65 -0.87 1.71 -8.72
C ALA A 65 -0.54 0.72 -7.58
N ILE A 66 -1.10 0.90 -6.39
CA ILE A 66 -0.90 -0.01 -5.24
C ILE A 66 -1.45 -1.41 -5.52
N ILE A 67 -2.66 -1.51 -6.09
CA ILE A 67 -3.27 -2.81 -6.42
C ILE A 67 -2.43 -3.56 -7.46
N VAL A 68 -2.05 -2.88 -8.54
CA VAL A 68 -1.26 -3.48 -9.63
C VAL A 68 0.13 -3.89 -9.15
N THR A 69 0.83 -2.98 -8.46
CA THR A 69 2.17 -3.28 -7.93
C THR A 69 2.14 -4.37 -6.87
N GLY A 70 1.19 -4.33 -5.93
CA GLY A 70 0.97 -5.37 -4.93
C GLY A 70 0.70 -6.73 -5.56
N TRP A 71 -0.15 -6.78 -6.60
CA TRP A 71 -0.40 -8.03 -7.32
C TRP A 71 0.88 -8.58 -7.98
N LEU A 72 1.61 -7.73 -8.71
CA LEU A 72 2.84 -8.12 -9.40
C LEU A 72 3.91 -8.62 -8.41
N VAL A 73 4.13 -7.89 -7.33
CA VAL A 73 5.09 -8.26 -6.29
C VAL A 73 4.69 -9.58 -5.63
N GLY A 74 3.41 -9.76 -5.28
CA GLY A 74 2.92 -11.01 -4.68
C GLY A 74 3.07 -12.21 -5.62
N TYR A 75 2.78 -12.04 -6.91
CA TYR A 75 2.98 -13.09 -7.90
C TYR A 75 4.46 -13.46 -8.05
N LEU A 76 5.33 -12.46 -8.21
CA LEU A 76 6.77 -12.65 -8.35
C LEU A 76 7.38 -13.31 -7.12
N TRP A 77 6.97 -12.89 -5.92
CA TRP A 77 7.38 -13.51 -4.67
C TRP A 77 6.97 -14.98 -4.61
N GLY A 78 5.70 -15.27 -4.88
CA GLY A 78 5.19 -16.64 -4.88
C GLY A 78 5.92 -17.53 -5.88
N TRP A 79 6.26 -16.99 -7.05
CA TRP A 79 7.09 -17.69 -8.04
C TRP A 79 8.51 -17.96 -7.54
N LEU A 80 9.19 -16.94 -7.02
CA LEU A 80 10.59 -17.03 -6.59
C LEU A 80 10.74 -17.98 -5.41
N TYR A 81 9.90 -17.83 -4.38
CA TYR A 81 9.90 -18.71 -3.22
C TYR A 81 9.74 -20.18 -3.63
N ASN A 82 8.77 -20.46 -4.50
CA ASN A 82 8.53 -21.81 -5.01
C ASN A 82 9.67 -22.37 -5.84
N ARG A 83 10.51 -21.53 -6.43
CA ARG A 83 11.69 -21.97 -7.17
C ARG A 83 12.86 -22.30 -6.23
N LEU A 84 13.01 -21.52 -5.17
CA LEU A 84 14.09 -21.67 -4.19
C LEU A 84 13.81 -22.74 -3.12
N ALA A 85 12.55 -22.98 -2.79
CA ALA A 85 12.12 -23.98 -1.81
C ALA A 85 11.96 -25.39 -2.41
N LYS A 86 12.41 -25.60 -3.65
CA LYS A 86 12.57 -26.92 -4.27
C LYS A 86 13.99 -27.39 -4.08
#